data_AF-A0A7X4IJN7-F1
#
_entry.id   AF-A0A7X4IJN7-F1
#
_cell.length_a   1.000
_cell.length_b   1.000
_cell.length_c   1.000
_cell.angle_alpha   90.00
_cell.angle_beta   90.00
_cell.angle_gamma   90.00
#
_symmetry.space_group_name_H-M   'P 1'
#
loop_
_entity.id
_entity.type
_entity.pdbx_description
1 polymer ?
#
loop_
_entity_poly.entity_id
_entity_poly.type
_entity_poly.pdbx_seq_one_letter_code
_entity_poly.pdbx_strand_id
1 'polypeptide(L)'
;MVRRHLSLICLLLILVVTTAGCQFFSSDKKVSADHERFERIVQAVETLSSAYEQQKFDAIQKLMLPLQGFQDLERQIRRDFDTYATISLNVTIERIHIQKERIMVNVRWEGTWQRSPEEAPVTDQGHGLWVWSGTKDILLAGVEGAMPFGKADR
;
A
#
# COMPACT_ATOMS: atom_id res chain seq x y z
N MET A 1 1.61 -32.83 -65.27
CA MET A 1 2.57 -31.86 -64.69
C MET A 1 1.94 -30.81 -63.77
N VAL A 2 0.64 -30.50 -63.86
CA VAL A 2 -0.03 -29.41 -63.10
C VAL A 2 -0.24 -29.69 -61.60
N ARG A 3 -0.35 -30.97 -61.20
CA ARG A 3 -0.72 -31.38 -59.83
C ARG A 3 0.40 -31.20 -58.78
N ARG A 4 1.68 -31.14 -59.20
CA ARG A 4 2.83 -30.88 -58.31
C ARG A 4 2.98 -29.39 -57.97
N HIS A 5 2.57 -28.50 -58.88
CA HIS A 5 2.65 -27.05 -58.67
C HIS A 5 1.56 -26.54 -57.71
N LEU A 6 0.35 -27.11 -57.75
CA LEU A 6 -0.72 -26.76 -56.80
C LEU A 6 -0.37 -27.12 -55.34
N SER A 7 0.30 -28.26 -55.12
CA SER A 7 0.69 -28.72 -53.78
C SER A 7 1.75 -27.82 -53.15
N LEU A 8 2.73 -27.38 -53.95
CA LEU A 8 3.78 -26.46 -53.50
C LEU A 8 3.24 -25.06 -53.18
N ILE A 9 2.26 -24.57 -53.96
CA ILE A 9 1.61 -23.27 -53.71
C ILE A 9 0.78 -23.31 -52.42
N CYS A 10 0.09 -24.42 -52.15
CA CYS A 10 -0.70 -24.58 -50.92
C CYS A 10 0.20 -24.66 -49.67
N LEU A 11 1.36 -25.32 -49.77
CA LEU A 11 2.32 -25.44 -48.67
C LEU A 11 3.04 -24.12 -48.36
N LEU A 12 3.25 -23.27 -49.37
CA LEU A 12 3.81 -21.92 -49.21
C LEU A 12 2.81 -20.94 -48.58
N LEU A 13 1.51 -21.08 -48.88
CA LEU A 13 0.45 -20.26 -48.28
C LEU A 13 0.25 -20.54 -46.78
N ILE A 14 0.44 -21.79 -46.34
CA ILE A 14 0.33 -22.15 -44.92
C ILE A 14 1.52 -21.62 -44.11
N LEU A 15 2.70 -21.46 -44.74
CA LEU A 15 3.91 -20.95 -44.07
C LEU A 15 3.87 -19.43 -43.83
N VAL A 16 3.07 -18.67 -44.58
CA VAL A 16 2.96 -17.20 -44.43
C VAL A 16 1.98 -16.81 -43.31
N VAL A 17 1.09 -17.71 -42.87
CA VAL A 17 0.06 -17.39 -41.86
C VAL A 17 0.56 -17.55 -40.42
N THR A 18 1.75 -18.11 -40.20
CA THR A 18 2.30 -18.32 -38.84
C THR A 18 3.12 -17.15 -38.30
N THR A 19 3.36 -16.08 -39.07
CA THR A 19 4.13 -14.91 -38.61
C THR A 19 3.27 -13.74 -38.13
N ALA A 20 1.95 -13.88 -38.07
CA ALA A 20 1.05 -12.91 -37.44
C ALA A 20 0.74 -13.23 -35.96
N GLY A 21 1.68 -13.90 -35.27
CA GLY A 21 1.70 -13.97 -33.81
C GLY A 21 2.40 -12.74 -33.25
N CYS A 22 1.78 -12.11 -32.24
CA CYS A 22 2.24 -10.93 -31.51
C CYS A 22 2.00 -9.58 -32.20
N GLN A 23 0.81 -9.00 -31.97
CA GLN A 23 0.62 -7.54 -31.84
C GLN A 23 -0.82 -7.23 -31.39
N PHE A 24 -1.16 -7.61 -30.16
CA PHE A 24 -2.26 -6.97 -29.41
C PHE A 24 -1.66 -6.43 -28.10
N PHE A 25 -0.77 -5.45 -28.26
CA PHE A 25 -0.15 -4.69 -27.19
C PHE A 25 -1.12 -3.61 -26.70
N SER A 26 -1.86 -3.92 -25.64
CA SER A 26 -2.57 -2.93 -24.82
C SER A 26 -2.57 -3.30 -23.33
N SER A 27 -1.63 -4.15 -22.91
CA SER A 27 -1.46 -4.63 -21.53
C SER A 27 -0.35 -3.89 -20.76
N ASP A 28 0.76 -3.54 -21.42
CA ASP A 28 1.98 -3.07 -20.75
C ASP A 28 1.79 -1.80 -19.91
N LYS A 29 1.09 -0.80 -20.45
CA LYS A 29 0.86 0.47 -19.75
C LYS A 29 -0.06 0.34 -18.54
N LYS A 30 -1.02 -0.59 -18.58
CA LYS A 30 -1.95 -0.79 -17.48
C LYS A 30 -1.29 -1.57 -16.34
N VAL A 31 -0.56 -2.64 -16.68
CA VAL A 31 0.20 -3.43 -15.71
C VAL A 31 1.29 -2.58 -15.05
N SER A 32 1.99 -1.74 -15.81
CA SER A 32 3.01 -0.83 -15.24
C SER A 32 2.39 0.23 -14.32
N ALA A 33 1.26 0.82 -14.70
CA ALA A 33 0.59 1.84 -13.88
C ALA A 33 0.03 1.26 -12.57
N ASP A 34 -0.53 0.04 -12.61
CA ASP A 34 -1.02 -0.65 -11.41
C ASP A 34 0.14 -1.07 -10.49
N HIS A 35 1.27 -1.51 -11.06
CA HIS A 35 2.48 -1.83 -10.30
C HIS A 35 3.11 -0.59 -9.64
N GLU A 36 3.29 0.51 -10.37
CA GLU A 36 3.80 1.76 -9.78
C GLU A 36 2.93 2.25 -8.63
N ARG A 37 1.62 2.07 -8.77
CA ARG A 37 0.68 2.47 -7.72
C ARG A 37 0.77 1.56 -6.50
N PHE A 38 0.98 0.26 -6.70
CA PHE A 38 1.26 -0.67 -5.61
C PHE A 38 2.50 -0.23 -4.82
N GLU A 39 3.60 0.09 -5.49
CA GLU A 39 4.84 0.55 -4.84
C GLU A 39 4.60 1.85 -4.04
N ARG A 40 3.85 2.82 -4.59
CA ARG A 40 3.50 4.04 -3.85
C ARG A 40 2.68 3.75 -2.59
N ILE A 41 1.81 2.73 -2.62
CA ILE A 41 1.00 2.34 -1.45
C ILE A 41 1.90 1.71 -0.37
N VAL A 42 2.80 0.81 -0.75
CA VAL A 42 3.78 0.22 0.16
C VAL A 42 4.62 1.31 0.80
N GLN A 43 5.15 2.24 0.00
CA GLN A 43 5.94 3.37 0.48
C GLN A 43 5.13 4.28 1.42
N ALA A 44 3.84 4.52 1.15
CA ALA A 44 2.99 5.34 2.01
C ALA A 44 2.77 4.67 3.38
N VAL A 45 2.56 3.36 3.42
CA VAL A 45 2.44 2.57 4.66
C VAL A 45 3.74 2.63 5.47
N GLU A 46 4.88 2.40 4.82
CA GLU A 46 6.20 2.45 5.45
C GLU A 46 6.53 3.86 5.96
N THR A 47 6.20 4.90 5.18
CA THR A 47 6.43 6.29 5.58
C THR A 47 5.59 6.63 6.81
N LEU A 48 4.33 6.19 6.86
CA LEU A 48 3.45 6.41 8.01
C LEU A 48 3.99 5.70 9.26
N SER A 49 4.33 4.41 9.16
CA SER A 49 4.85 3.65 10.31
C SER A 49 6.17 4.23 10.81
N SER A 50 7.09 4.54 9.89
CA SER A 50 8.40 5.10 10.24
C SER A 50 8.29 6.52 10.83
N ALA A 51 7.38 7.35 10.32
CA ALA A 51 7.11 8.66 10.90
C ALA A 51 6.57 8.54 12.34
N TYR A 52 5.78 7.51 12.63
CA TYR A 52 5.27 7.24 13.97
C TYR A 52 6.35 6.77 14.94
N GLU A 53 7.21 5.83 14.54
CA GLU A 53 8.36 5.40 15.35
C GLU A 53 9.32 6.56 15.63
N GLN A 54 9.55 7.42 14.63
CA GLN A 54 10.40 8.61 14.76
C GLN A 54 9.69 9.80 15.43
N GLN A 55 8.43 9.61 15.85
CA GLN A 55 7.61 10.63 16.51
C GLN A 55 7.48 11.95 15.73
N LYS A 56 7.51 11.87 14.39
CA LYS A 56 7.44 13.01 13.46
C LYS A 56 5.99 13.34 13.12
N PHE A 57 5.29 14.00 14.03
CA PHE A 57 3.87 14.35 13.86
C PHE A 57 3.58 15.08 12.54
N ASP A 58 4.39 16.08 12.18
CA ASP A 58 4.17 16.85 10.94
C ASP A 58 4.31 15.99 9.67
N ALA A 59 5.12 14.92 9.72
CA ALA A 59 5.24 13.98 8.60
C ALA A 59 3.99 13.09 8.50
N ILE A 60 3.44 12.65 9.63
CA ILE A 60 2.18 11.90 9.68
C ILE A 60 1.02 12.74 9.16
N GLN A 61 0.91 13.99 9.62
CA GLN A 61 -0.19 14.88 9.21
C GLN A 61 -0.20 15.13 7.71
N LYS A 62 0.97 15.26 7.08
CA LYS A 62 1.10 15.42 5.61
C LYS A 62 0.61 14.20 4.81
N LEU A 63 0.56 13.03 5.43
CA LEU A 63 0.04 11.81 4.81
C LEU A 63 -1.48 11.67 4.97
N MET A 64 -2.14 12.49 5.79
CA MET A 64 -3.58 12.41 6.01
C MET A 64 -4.33 13.36 5.07
N LEU A 65 -5.49 12.92 4.58
CA LEU A 65 -6.43 13.87 3.98
C LEU A 65 -6.88 14.88 5.05
N PRO A 66 -7.07 16.16 4.69
CA PRO A 66 -7.54 17.20 5.62
C PRO A 66 -9.04 17.04 5.90
N LEU A 67 -9.42 15.91 6.49
CA LEU A 67 -10.79 15.59 6.87
C LEU A 67 -10.96 15.83 8.38
N GLN A 68 -12.10 16.40 8.78
CA GLN A 68 -12.44 16.59 10.20
C GLN A 68 -12.36 15.27 11.00
N GLY A 69 -12.57 14.12 10.34
CA GLY A 69 -12.52 12.80 10.96
C GLY A 69 -11.16 12.36 11.51
N PHE A 70 -10.05 13.05 11.18
CA PHE A 70 -8.72 12.70 11.69
C PHE A 70 -8.32 13.43 12.96
N GLN A 71 -9.10 14.41 13.44
CA GLN A 71 -8.73 15.19 14.63
C GLN A 71 -8.54 14.31 15.87
N ASP A 72 -9.38 13.28 16.03
CA ASP A 72 -9.26 12.36 17.17
C ASP A 72 -8.02 11.48 17.07
N LEU A 73 -7.72 10.99 15.88
CA LEU A 73 -6.53 10.20 15.61
C LEU A 73 -5.25 11.05 15.80
N GLU A 74 -5.24 12.27 15.29
CA GLU A 74 -4.14 13.21 15.48
C GLU A 74 -3.89 13.49 16.97
N ARG A 75 -4.96 13.72 17.74
CA ARG A 75 -4.85 13.92 19.20
C ARG A 75 -4.31 12.67 19.91
N GLN A 76 -4.75 11.49 19.52
CA GLN A 76 -4.25 10.21 20.05
C GLN A 76 -2.75 10.05 19.79
N ILE A 77 -2.31 10.28 18.54
CA ILE A 77 -0.90 10.18 18.16
C ILE A 77 -0.04 11.18 18.94
N ARG A 78 -0.50 12.43 19.10
CA ARG A 78 0.22 13.43 19.91
C ARG A 78 0.39 12.96 21.35
N ARG A 79 -0.67 12.43 21.96
CA ARG A 79 -0.61 11.90 23.33
C ARG A 79 0.36 10.73 23.45
N ASP A 80 0.42 9.85 22.46
CA ASP A 80 1.44 8.78 22.44
C ASP A 80 2.86 9.37 22.46
N PHE A 81 3.12 10.39 21.64
CA PHE A 81 4.44 11.05 21.59
C PHE A 81 4.79 11.80 22.87
N ASP A 82 3.80 12.39 23.53
CA ASP A 82 3.99 13.05 24.82
C ASP A 82 4.23 12.04 25.97
N THR A 83 3.76 10.80 25.81
CA THR A 83 3.77 9.77 26.86
C THR A 83 4.97 8.84 26.77
N TYR A 84 5.36 8.43 25.57
CA TYR A 84 6.36 7.39 25.36
C TYR A 84 7.66 8.00 24.85
N ALA A 85 8.78 7.72 25.53
CA ALA A 85 10.11 8.13 25.09
C ALA A 85 10.59 7.37 23.85
N THR A 86 10.22 6.10 23.71
CA THR A 86 10.50 5.32 22.49
C THR A 86 9.30 4.50 22.05
N ILE A 87 9.15 4.40 20.74
CA ILE A 87 8.10 3.62 20.07
C ILE A 87 8.78 2.76 19.00
N SER A 88 8.50 1.47 19.01
CA SER A 88 8.88 0.52 17.95
C SER A 88 7.62 -0.08 17.37
N LEU A 89 7.48 -0.08 16.05
CA LEU A 89 6.29 -0.51 15.34
C LEU A 89 6.65 -1.27 14.08
N ASN A 90 6.29 -2.54 14.03
CA ASN A 90 6.37 -3.35 12.83
C ASN A 90 4.99 -3.46 12.18
N VAL A 91 4.91 -3.16 10.88
CA VAL A 91 3.68 -3.24 10.09
C VAL A 91 3.90 -4.20 8.93
N THR A 92 3.07 -5.24 8.86
CA THR A 92 3.01 -6.17 7.73
C THR A 92 1.77 -5.90 6.90
N ILE A 93 1.95 -5.61 5.61
CA ILE A 93 0.83 -5.54 4.66
C ILE A 93 0.37 -6.96 4.33
N GLU A 94 -0.88 -7.27 4.66
CA GLU A 94 -1.47 -8.58 4.39
C GLU A 94 -2.16 -8.62 3.03
N ARG A 95 -2.83 -7.52 2.65
CA ARG A 95 -3.56 -7.42 1.38
C ARG A 95 -3.75 -5.97 0.97
N ILE A 96 -3.54 -5.69 -0.32
CA ILE A 96 -3.91 -4.42 -0.96
C ILE A 96 -5.05 -4.68 -1.93
N HIS A 97 -6.12 -3.89 -1.84
CA HIS A 97 -7.20 -3.86 -2.82
C HIS A 97 -7.34 -2.45 -3.38
N ILE A 98 -7.20 -2.31 -4.70
CA ILE A 98 -7.26 -1.03 -5.40
C ILE A 98 -8.57 -0.98 -6.20
N GLN A 99 -9.41 0.02 -5.91
CA GLN A 99 -10.66 0.26 -6.64
C GLN A 99 -10.77 1.75 -7.02
N LYS A 100 -10.53 2.06 -8.29
CA LYS A 100 -10.44 3.45 -8.78
C LYS A 100 -9.47 4.23 -7.89
N GLU A 101 -9.87 5.33 -7.26
CA GLU A 101 -9.02 6.15 -6.40
C GLU A 101 -8.93 5.64 -4.96
N ARG A 102 -9.85 4.75 -4.53
CA ARG A 102 -9.87 4.19 -3.19
C ARG A 102 -8.97 2.96 -3.12
N ILE A 103 -8.16 2.89 -2.08
CA ILE A 103 -7.22 1.80 -1.83
C ILE A 103 -7.47 1.31 -0.41
N MET A 104 -7.61 0.01 -0.24
CA MET A 104 -7.83 -0.64 1.04
C MET A 104 -6.64 -1.52 1.36
N VAL A 105 -5.93 -1.22 2.44
CA VAL A 105 -4.74 -1.95 2.86
C VAL A 105 -5.06 -2.63 4.19
N ASN A 106 -5.11 -3.96 4.18
CA ASN A 106 -5.18 -4.74 5.41
C ASN A 106 -3.76 -4.88 5.94
N VAL A 107 -3.58 -4.50 7.19
CA VAL A 107 -2.30 -4.59 7.86
C VAL A 107 -2.43 -5.40 9.14
N ARG A 108 -1.40 -6.15 9.44
CA ARG A 108 -1.11 -6.64 10.78
C ARG A 108 0.00 -5.78 11.36
N TRP A 109 -0.10 -5.43 12.63
CA TRP A 109 0.92 -4.65 13.31
C TRP A 109 1.23 -5.23 14.68
N GLU A 110 2.45 -5.00 15.13
CA GLU A 110 2.93 -5.30 16.48
C GLU A 110 3.83 -4.15 16.92
N GLY A 111 3.76 -3.76 18.18
CA GLY A 111 4.54 -2.63 18.66
C GLY A 111 4.87 -2.70 20.14
N THR A 112 5.83 -1.86 20.50
CA THR A 112 6.33 -1.69 21.86
C THR A 112 6.44 -0.20 22.14
N TRP A 113 5.87 0.23 23.26
CA TRP A 113 5.87 1.62 23.72
C TRP A 113 6.55 1.71 25.10
N GLN A 114 7.63 2.47 25.18
CA GLN A 114 8.43 2.61 26.39
C GLN A 114 8.33 4.04 26.92
N ARG A 115 7.87 4.21 28.18
CA ARG A 115 7.79 5.53 28.82
C ARG A 115 9.16 6.03 29.28
N SER A 116 9.89 5.17 29.98
CA SER A 116 11.24 5.44 30.49
C SER A 116 12.03 4.12 30.58
N PRO A 117 13.37 4.13 30.62
CA PRO A 117 14.16 2.89 30.70
C PRO A 117 13.91 2.03 31.95
N GLU A 118 13.30 2.61 33.00
CA GLU A 118 13.05 1.95 34.29
C GLU A 118 11.66 1.30 34.36
N GLU A 119 10.74 1.69 33.47
CA GLU A 119 9.38 1.15 33.44
C GLU A 119 9.29 -0.09 32.52
N ALA A 120 8.31 -0.96 32.76
CA ALA A 120 8.03 -2.04 31.84
C ALA A 120 7.43 -1.49 30.53
N PRO A 121 7.88 -1.94 29.34
CA PRO A 121 7.26 -1.54 28.09
C PRO A 121 5.81 -2.02 28.00
N VAL A 122 4.98 -1.23 27.33
CA VAL A 122 3.67 -1.68 26.85
C VAL A 122 3.90 -2.39 25.52
N THR A 123 3.38 -3.61 25.37
CA THR A 123 3.39 -4.34 24.10
C THR A 123 1.96 -4.61 23.65
N ASP A 124 1.71 -4.49 22.34
CA ASP A 124 0.39 -4.70 21.76
C ASP A 124 0.54 -5.11 20.29
N GLN A 125 -0.51 -5.75 19.76
CA GLN A 125 -0.57 -6.17 18.36
C GLN A 125 -2.02 -6.18 17.87
N GLY A 126 -2.21 -6.15 16.55
CA GLY A 126 -3.54 -6.22 16.00
C GLY A 126 -3.59 -6.21 14.48
N HIS A 127 -4.82 -6.15 13.98
CA HIS A 127 -5.12 -6.03 12.56
C HIS A 127 -5.97 -4.78 12.33
N GLY A 128 -5.69 -4.09 11.22
CA GLY A 128 -6.38 -2.87 10.84
C GLY A 128 -6.59 -2.77 9.35
N LEU A 129 -7.61 -2.02 8.97
CA LEU A 129 -7.87 -1.62 7.58
C LEU A 129 -7.52 -0.15 7.42
N TRP A 130 -6.48 0.12 6.64
CA TRP A 130 -6.05 1.48 6.32
C TRP A 130 -6.58 1.83 4.93
N VAL A 131 -7.45 2.82 4.88
CA VAL A 131 -8.06 3.29 3.64
C VAL A 131 -7.25 4.47 3.15
N TRP A 132 -6.72 4.36 1.94
CA TRP A 132 -5.98 5.40 1.26
C TRP A 132 -6.76 5.88 0.03
N SER A 133 -6.50 7.11 -0.38
CA SER A 133 -7.11 7.72 -1.56
C SER A 133 -6.07 8.39 -2.43
N GLY A 134 -6.28 8.30 -3.74
CA GLY A 134 -5.49 9.00 -4.75
C GLY A 134 -4.80 8.06 -5.74
N THR A 135 -4.22 8.66 -6.78
CA THR A 135 -3.49 7.95 -7.85
C THR A 135 -2.02 8.31 -7.88
N LYS A 136 -1.68 9.60 -7.68
CA LYS A 136 -0.30 10.10 -7.61
C LYS A 136 0.10 10.37 -6.17
N ASP A 137 -0.66 11.22 -5.49
CA ASP A 137 -0.52 11.47 -4.06
C ASP A 137 -1.44 10.50 -3.32
N ILE A 138 -0.85 9.55 -2.58
CA ILE A 138 -1.57 8.55 -1.80
C ILE A 138 -1.71 9.08 -0.37
N LEU A 139 -2.93 9.47 0.00
CA LEU A 139 -3.23 10.05 1.30
C LEU A 139 -4.16 9.13 2.10
N LEU A 140 -3.90 9.02 3.40
CA LEU A 140 -4.73 8.28 4.34
C LEU A 140 -6.10 8.97 4.42
N ALA A 141 -7.14 8.21 4.13
CA ALA A 141 -8.52 8.65 4.03
C ALA A 141 -9.42 8.07 5.12
N GLY A 142 -8.99 6.98 5.76
CA GLY A 142 -9.68 6.42 6.91
C GLY A 142 -8.90 5.27 7.54
N VAL A 143 -9.28 4.93 8.75
CA VAL A 143 -8.73 3.79 9.50
C VAL A 143 -9.86 3.06 10.20
N GLU A 144 -9.86 1.73 10.14
CA GLU A 144 -10.85 0.87 10.78
C GLU A 144 -10.16 -0.30 11.47
N GLY A 145 -10.80 -0.86 12.51
CA GLY A 145 -10.24 -1.96 13.29
C GLY A 145 -9.25 -1.52 14.37
N ALA A 146 -8.33 -2.42 14.74
CA ALA A 146 -7.36 -2.14 15.79
C ALA A 146 -6.21 -1.29 15.22
N MET A 147 -5.89 -0.19 15.90
CA MET A 147 -4.84 0.74 15.50
C MET A 147 -3.62 0.67 16.45
N PRO A 148 -2.40 0.86 15.93
CA PRO A 148 -1.19 1.03 16.74
C PRO A 148 -1.10 2.42 17.40
N PHE A 149 -2.07 3.30 17.14
CA PHE A 149 -2.15 4.66 17.68
C PHE A 149 -3.13 4.73 18.87
N GLY A 150 -2.94 5.73 19.72
CA GLY A 150 -3.74 5.98 20.92
C GLY A 150 -3.50 4.97 22.04
N LYS A 151 -2.25 4.57 22.27
CA LYS A 151 -1.89 3.67 23.38
C LYS A 151 -1.86 4.38 24.73
N ALA A 152 -1.55 5.67 24.74
CA ALA A 152 -1.59 6.50 25.96
C ALA A 152 -3.01 6.66 26.52
N ASP A 153 -4.05 6.42 25.71
CA ASP A 153 -5.46 6.55 26.10
C ASP A 153 -6.08 5.25 26.63
N ARG A 154 -5.31 4.16 26.71
CA ARG A 154 -5.79 2.83 27.07
C ARG A 154 -5.22 2.33 28.40
#